data_AF-A0A7S0QFU1-F1
#
_entry.id   AF-A0A7S0QFU1-F1
#
_cell.length_a   1.000
_cell.length_b   1.000
_cell.length_c   1.000
_cell.angle_alpha   90.00
_cell.angle_beta   90.00
_cell.angle_gamma   90.00
#
_symmetry.space_group_name_H-M   'P 1'
#
loop_
_entity.id
_entity.type
_entity.pdbx_description
1 polymer ?
#
loop_
_entity_poly.entity_id
_entity_poly.type
_entity_poly.pdbx_seq_one_letter_code
_entity_poly.pdbx_strand_id
1 'polypeptide(L)'
;EDPPEQTVECWLGDALEKLPEVAAVAGPADLIFIDGRPAEYWLYLEAAERSGLVREGTVVVADNVGIFEGAEGVKQYLEAVRGSGRYESRTVWSTLEYRDDT
;
A
#
# COMPACT_ATOMS: atom_id res chain seq x y z
N GLU A 1 -18.33 19.06 -16.48
CA GLU A 1 -18.33 17.59 -16.49
C GLU A 1 -18.92 17.15 -15.18
N ASP A 2 -19.84 16.20 -15.19
CA ASP A 2 -20.27 15.59 -13.93
C ASP A 2 -19.08 14.88 -13.29
N PRO A 3 -18.89 14.99 -11.97
CA PRO A 3 -17.83 14.24 -11.31
C PRO A 3 -18.03 12.75 -11.60
N PRO A 4 -16.95 11.99 -11.84
CA PRO A 4 -17.08 10.56 -12.05
C PRO A 4 -17.85 9.94 -10.89
N GLU A 5 -18.74 9.01 -11.20
CA GLU A 5 -19.51 8.27 -10.21
C GLU A 5 -18.53 7.63 -9.22
N GLN A 6 -18.59 8.01 -7.94
CA GLN A 6 -17.70 7.46 -6.93
C GLN A 6 -18.14 6.03 -6.63
N THR A 7 -17.49 5.06 -7.29
CA THR A 7 -17.78 3.65 -7.12
C THR A 7 -16.79 3.01 -6.17
N VAL A 8 -17.31 2.24 -5.21
CA VAL A 8 -16.51 1.37 -4.33
C VAL A 8 -16.84 -0.07 -4.67
N GLU A 9 -15.81 -0.84 -5.00
CA GLU A 9 -15.90 -2.30 -5.16
C GLU A 9 -15.13 -2.98 -4.02
N CYS A 10 -15.78 -3.92 -3.33
CA CYS A 10 -15.19 -4.63 -2.20
C CYS A 10 -14.92 -6.08 -2.57
N TRP A 11 -13.66 -6.49 -2.44
CA TRP A 11 -13.21 -7.86 -2.66
C TRP A 11 -12.99 -8.54 -1.32
N LEU A 12 -13.86 -9.50 -0.97
CA LEU A 12 -13.76 -10.23 0.30
C LEU A 12 -12.78 -11.41 0.17
N GLY A 13 -11.72 -11.41 0.98
CA GLY A 13 -10.74 -12.50 1.05
C GLY A 13 -9.41 -12.06 1.67
N ASP A 14 -8.42 -12.95 1.61
CA ASP A 14 -7.04 -12.59 1.89
C ASP A 14 -6.52 -11.68 0.76
N ALA A 15 -5.91 -10.55 1.13
CA ALA A 15 -5.41 -9.59 0.15
C ALA A 15 -4.39 -10.20 -0.81
N LEU A 16 -3.49 -11.07 -0.32
CA LEU A 16 -2.48 -11.72 -1.16
C LEU A 16 -3.09 -12.66 -2.21
N GLU A 17 -4.24 -13.25 -1.90
CA GLU A 17 -4.99 -14.07 -2.86
C GLU A 17 -5.78 -13.22 -3.85
N LYS A 18 -6.27 -12.05 -3.42
CA LYS A 18 -7.17 -11.19 -4.21
C LYS A 18 -6.47 -10.18 -5.11
N LEU A 19 -5.28 -9.71 -4.76
CA LEU A 19 -4.54 -8.73 -5.56
C LEU A 19 -4.37 -9.12 -7.05
N PRO A 20 -4.07 -10.39 -7.41
CA PRO A 20 -4.01 -10.80 -8.81
C PRO A 20 -5.35 -10.71 -9.54
N GLU A 21 -6.45 -11.07 -8.88
CA GLU A 21 -7.81 -10.97 -9.44
C GLU A 21 -8.18 -9.52 -9.69
N VAL A 22 -7.92 -8.65 -8.71
CA VAL A 22 -8.14 -7.20 -8.81
C VAL A 22 -7.32 -6.62 -9.97
N ALA A 23 -6.04 -6.96 -10.06
CA ALA A 23 -5.16 -6.47 -11.12
C ALA A 23 -5.63 -6.86 -12.53
N ALA A 24 -6.17 -8.08 -12.68
CA ALA A 24 -6.68 -8.56 -13.96
C ALA A 24 -7.92 -7.79 -14.44
N VAL A 25 -8.72 -7.24 -13.51
CA VAL A 25 -9.94 -6.49 -13.83
C VAL A 25 -9.68 -4.99 -13.94
N ALA A 26 -8.96 -4.41 -12.96
CA ALA A 26 -8.76 -2.97 -12.86
C ALA A 26 -7.54 -2.48 -13.65
N GLY A 27 -6.54 -3.35 -13.91
CA GLY A 27 -5.24 -2.94 -14.41
C GLY A 27 -4.42 -2.17 -13.37
N PRO A 28 -3.35 -1.46 -13.78
CA PRO A 28 -2.48 -0.75 -12.86
C PRO A 28 -3.21 0.37 -12.11
N ALA A 29 -2.93 0.50 -10.82
CA ALA A 29 -3.52 1.53 -9.97
C ALA A 29 -2.77 2.87 -10.07
N ASP A 30 -3.51 3.98 -10.04
CA ASP A 30 -2.92 5.31 -9.83
C ASP A 30 -2.39 5.46 -8.40
N LEU A 31 -3.11 4.89 -7.44
CA LEU A 31 -2.77 4.92 -6.02
C LEU A 31 -3.06 3.56 -5.37
N ILE A 32 -2.16 3.13 -4.50
CA ILE A 32 -2.33 1.97 -3.62
C ILE A 32 -2.22 2.44 -2.17
N PHE A 33 -3.23 2.14 -1.36
CA PHE A 33 -3.24 2.41 0.07
C PHE A 33 -3.07 1.10 0.84
N ILE A 34 -1.99 0.96 1.60
CA ILE A 34 -1.67 -0.22 2.41
C ILE A 34 -1.99 0.10 3.87
N ASP A 35 -3.05 -0.51 4.37
CA ASP A 35 -3.49 -0.43 5.77
C ASP A 35 -3.99 -1.81 6.24
N GLY A 36 -3.17 -2.82 5.96
CA GLY A 36 -3.44 -4.22 6.32
C GLY A 36 -2.66 -4.66 7.56
N ARG A 37 -2.30 -5.95 7.63
CA ARG A 37 -1.46 -6.45 8.73
C ARG A 37 -0.02 -5.94 8.59
N PRO A 38 0.59 -5.28 9.59
CA PRO A 38 1.96 -4.77 9.49
C PRO A 38 3.00 -5.83 9.14
N ALA A 39 2.81 -7.07 9.62
CA ALA A 39 3.70 -8.19 9.32
C ALA A 39 3.74 -8.58 7.83
N GLU A 40 2.76 -8.14 7.03
CA GLU A 40 2.59 -8.53 5.62
C GLU A 40 2.79 -7.33 4.66
N TYR A 41 3.16 -6.14 5.14
CA TYR A 41 3.29 -4.94 4.30
C TYR A 41 4.18 -5.14 3.08
N TRP A 42 5.35 -5.75 3.25
CA TRP A 42 6.22 -6.07 2.13
C TRP A 42 5.55 -7.05 1.15
N LEU A 43 4.87 -8.08 1.66
CA LEU A 43 4.19 -9.07 0.83
C LEU A 43 3.07 -8.43 -0.01
N TYR A 44 2.33 -7.48 0.56
CA TYR A 44 1.31 -6.75 -0.18
C TYR A 44 1.92 -5.93 -1.33
N LEU A 45 3.01 -5.19 -1.08
CA LEU A 45 3.67 -4.42 -2.14
C LEU A 45 4.26 -5.34 -3.21
N GLU A 46 4.96 -6.41 -2.81
CA GLU A 46 5.54 -7.38 -3.74
C GLU A 46 4.45 -8.05 -4.60
N ALA A 47 3.33 -8.44 -4.00
CA ALA A 47 2.19 -8.99 -4.73
C ALA A 47 1.59 -7.98 -5.70
N ALA A 48 1.47 -6.71 -5.32
CA ALA A 48 0.97 -5.66 -6.19
C ALA A 48 1.92 -5.40 -7.38
N GLU A 49 3.24 -5.34 -7.15
CA GLU A 49 4.26 -5.24 -8.19
C GLU A 49 4.14 -6.41 -9.18
N ARG A 50 4.12 -7.65 -8.67
CA ARG A 50 4.07 -8.87 -9.48
C ARG A 50 2.76 -9.06 -10.24
N SER A 51 1.65 -8.57 -9.69
CA SER A 51 0.34 -8.67 -10.33
C SER A 51 0.11 -7.60 -11.39
N GLY A 52 1.01 -6.62 -11.52
CA GLY A 52 0.87 -5.51 -12.48
C GLY A 52 0.00 -4.35 -11.98
N LEU A 53 -0.26 -4.27 -10.67
CA LEU A 53 -0.94 -3.11 -10.07
C LEU A 53 -0.03 -1.88 -10.00
N VAL A 54 1.29 -2.08 -9.96
CA VAL A 54 2.27 -0.99 -9.89
C VAL A 54 2.83 -0.70 -11.29
N ARG A 55 2.78 0.57 -11.68
CA ARG A 55 3.44 1.12 -12.87
C ARG A 55 4.25 2.37 -12.52
N GLU A 56 5.02 2.89 -13.48
CA GLU A 56 5.64 4.21 -13.33
C GLU A 56 4.56 5.27 -13.07
N GLY A 57 4.74 6.05 -12.00
CA GLY A 57 3.78 7.05 -11.53
C GLY A 57 2.73 6.53 -10.53
N THR A 58 2.65 5.22 -10.26
CA THR A 58 1.80 4.71 -9.16
C THR A 58 2.28 5.26 -7.82
N VAL A 59 1.36 5.83 -7.04
CA VAL A 59 1.64 6.33 -5.70
C VAL A 59 1.28 5.26 -4.67
N VAL A 60 2.24 4.87 -3.83
CA VAL A 60 1.99 3.94 -2.71
C VAL A 60 1.98 4.74 -1.41
N VAL A 61 0.90 4.60 -0.65
CA VAL A 61 0.79 5.17 0.70
C VAL A 61 0.59 4.01 1.67
N ALA A 62 1.51 3.83 2.62
CA ALA A 62 1.40 2.82 3.66
C ALA A 62 1.21 3.50 5.02
N ASP A 63 0.13 3.13 5.73
CA ASP A 63 -0.19 3.73 7.01
C ASP A 63 0.70 3.16 8.14
N ASN A 64 0.79 3.89 9.26
CA ASN A 64 1.31 3.46 10.56
C ASN A 64 2.77 2.93 10.57
N VAL A 65 3.55 3.14 9.49
CA VAL A 65 4.92 2.63 9.35
C VAL A 65 5.87 3.08 10.46
N GLY A 66 5.61 4.24 11.08
CA GLY A 66 6.41 4.75 12.20
C GLY A 66 6.13 4.03 13.52
N ILE A 67 4.91 3.57 13.75
CA ILE A 67 4.52 2.85 14.98
C ILE A 67 4.92 1.37 14.87
N PHE A 68 4.85 0.83 13.66
CA PHE A 68 5.15 -0.57 13.39
C PHE A 68 6.54 -0.79 12.76
N GLU A 69 7.47 0.16 12.88
CA GLU A 69 8.83 0.02 12.34
C GLU A 69 9.59 -1.21 12.89
N GLY A 70 9.17 -1.74 14.04
CA GLY A 70 9.70 -2.97 14.63
C GLY A 70 9.24 -4.26 13.94
N ALA A 71 8.11 -4.23 13.22
CA ALA A 71 7.54 -5.41 12.57
C ALA A 71 8.34 -5.78 11.31
N GLU A 72 8.65 -7.06 11.15
CA GLU A 72 9.52 -7.53 10.07
C GLU A 72 8.99 -7.14 8.68
N GLY A 73 7.68 -7.30 8.43
CA GLY A 73 7.06 -6.91 7.16
C GLY A 73 7.16 -5.42 6.86
N VAL A 74 7.10 -4.55 7.88
CA VAL A 74 7.30 -3.10 7.72
C VAL A 74 8.76 -2.76 7.45
N LYS A 75 9.70 -3.41 8.15
CA LYS A 75 11.14 -3.20 7.89
C LYS A 75 11.51 -3.53 6.46
N GLN A 76 11.09 -4.70 5.98
CA GLN A 76 11.33 -5.16 4.61
C GLN A 76 10.68 -4.21 3.59
N TYR A 77 9.46 -3.75 3.86
CA TYR A 77 8.78 -2.75 3.04
C TYR A 77 9.59 -1.45 2.98
N LEU A 78 10.01 -0.90 4.13
CA LEU A 78 10.76 0.35 4.21
C LEU A 78 12.14 0.25 3.54
N GLU A 79 12.82 -0.88 3.70
CA GLU A 79 14.09 -1.17 3.01
C GLU A 79 13.89 -1.21 1.49
N ALA A 80 12.86 -1.91 1.02
CA ALA A 80 12.57 -2.01 -0.40
C ALA A 80 12.24 -0.65 -1.03
N VAL A 81 11.35 0.14 -0.44
CA VAL A 81 10.92 1.43 -1.00
C VAL A 81 11.95 2.55 -0.84
N ARG A 82 12.89 2.44 0.12
CA ARG A 82 13.95 3.45 0.30
C ARG A 82 15.29 3.06 -0.30
N GLY A 83 15.56 1.76 -0.46
CA GLY A 83 16.87 1.24 -0.87
C GLY A 83 16.95 0.75 -2.32
N SER A 84 15.83 0.39 -2.96
CA SER A 84 15.85 -0.23 -4.30
C SER A 84 16.13 0.74 -5.45
N GLY A 85 15.97 2.05 -5.24
CA GLY A 85 15.99 3.06 -6.30
C GLY A 85 14.77 3.03 -7.24
N ARG A 86 13.79 2.14 -7.00
CA ARG A 86 12.55 2.07 -7.79
C ARG A 86 11.48 3.07 -7.34
N TYR A 87 11.61 3.58 -6.12
CA TYR A 87 10.63 4.46 -5.48
C TYR A 87 11.31 5.75 -5.00
N GLU A 88 10.65 6.88 -5.23
CA GLU A 88 10.95 8.13 -4.53
C GLU A 88 10.13 8.17 -3.23
N SER A 89 10.82 7.98 -2.10
CA SER A 89 10.16 7.78 -0.81
C SER A 89 10.33 8.98 0.11
N ARG A 90 9.25 9.35 0.81
CA ARG A 90 9.27 10.26 1.96
C ARG A 90 8.36 9.74 3.05
N THR A 91 8.64 10.12 4.29
CA THR A 91 7.75 9.84 5.43
C THR A 91 7.07 11.12 5.87
N VAL A 92 5.76 11.03 6.07
CA VAL A 92 4.94 12.11 6.62
C VAL A 92 4.59 11.71 8.05
N TRP A 93 5.18 12.40 9.01
CA TRP A 93 4.88 12.17 10.42
C TRP A 93 3.50 12.75 10.76
N SER A 94 2.72 11.98 11.52
CA SER A 94 1.37 12.32 11.98
C SER A 94 1.12 11.69 13.36
N THR A 95 -0.01 12.02 13.98
CA THR A 95 -0.49 11.37 15.20
C THR A 95 -1.22 10.07 14.86
N LEU A 96 -1.23 9.13 15.82
CA LEU A 96 -2.10 7.95 15.72
C LEU A 96 -3.56 8.37 15.82
N GLU A 97 -4.43 7.68 15.10
CA GLU A 97 -5.87 7.96 15.10
C GLU A 97 -6.46 7.97 16.52
N TYR A 98 -7.31 8.97 16.79
CA TYR A 98 -8.07 9.12 18.04
C TYR A 98 -7.22 9.11 19.32
N ARG A 99 -5.94 9.53 19.23
CA ARG A 99 -5.08 9.75 20.39
C ARG A 99 -4.60 11.20 20.49
N ASP A 100 -4.77 11.77 21.68
CA ASP A 100 -4.35 13.13 22.02
C ASP A 100 -2.96 13.18 22.72
N ASP A 101 -2.25 12.04 22.82
CA ASP A 101 -0.92 12.00 23.44
C ASP A 101 0.19 12.44 22.45
N THR A 102 0.28 13.76 22.28
CA THR A 102 1.52 14.45 21.84
C THR A 102 2.39 14.83 23.01
#